data_AF-A0A3B9DM85-F1
#
_entry.id   AF-A0A3B9DM85-F1
#
_cell.length_a   1.000
_cell.length_b   1.000
_cell.length_c   1.000
_cell.angle_alpha   90.00
_cell.angle_beta   90.00
_cell.angle_gamma   90.00
#
_symmetry.space_group_name_H-M   'P 1'
#
loop_
_entity.id
_entity.type
_entity.pdbx_description
1 polymer ?
#
loop_
_entity_poly.entity_id
_entity_poly.type
_entity_poly.pdbx_seq_one_letter_code
_entity_poly.pdbx_strand_id
1 'polypeptide(L)' 'MEEVGELARLVNHRFGTKPKKPDESEQEMAEELADVLFVILCMANEQGVDLDEAFDAVMEKYRRRDGDRWVRKME' A
#
# COMPACT_ATOMS: atom_id res chain seq x y z
N MET A 1 -5.95 -10.83 -9.52
CA MET A 1 -5.08 -10.04 -8.61
C MET A 1 -3.65 -10.30 -9.04
N GLU A 2 -3.18 -9.54 -10.02
CA GLU A 2 -1.86 -9.67 -10.63
C GLU A 2 -0.91 -8.62 -10.04
N GLU A 3 -1.33 -7.35 -10.03
CA GLU A 3 -0.58 -6.21 -9.44
C GLU A 3 -0.17 -6.39 -7.97
N VAL A 4 -1.06 -6.93 -7.14
CA VAL A 4 -0.73 -7.21 -5.72
C VAL A 4 0.36 -8.28 -5.60
N GLY A 5 0.44 -9.20 -6.58
CA GLY A 5 1.46 -10.22 -6.67
C GLY A 5 2.81 -9.65 -7.12
N GLU A 6 2.82 -8.72 -8.07
CA GLU A 6 4.02 -8.01 -8.52
C GLU A 6 4.60 -7.13 -7.41
N LEU A 7 3.75 -6.33 -6.75
CA LEU A 7 4.13 -5.55 -5.57
C LEU A 7 4.70 -6.44 -4.44
N ALA A 8 4.07 -7.58 -4.16
CA ALA A 8 4.56 -8.51 -3.13
C ALA A 8 5.94 -9.10 -3.47
N ARG A 9 6.22 -9.38 -4.75
CA ARG A 9 7.55 -9.83 -5.21
C ARG A 9 8.58 -8.73 -5.06
N LEU A 10 8.25 -7.49 -5.43
CA LEU A 10 9.15 -6.35 -5.32
C LEU A 10 9.49 -6.03 -3.85
N VAL A 11 8.49 -6.05 -2.95
CA VAL A 11 8.69 -5.89 -1.49
C VAL A 11 9.63 -6.97 -0.95
N ASN A 12 9.46 -8.22 -1.37
CA ASN A 12 10.32 -9.32 -0.96
C ASN A 12 11.76 -9.20 -1.51
N HIS A 13 11.93 -8.69 -2.73
CA HIS A 13 13.26 -8.40 -3.30
C HIS A 13 13.99 -7.26 -2.56
N ARG A 14 13.25 -6.27 -2.04
CA ARG A 14 13.83 -5.09 -1.39
C ARG A 14 14.04 -5.23 0.12
N PHE A 15 13.16 -5.98 0.81
CA PHE A 15 13.17 -6.12 2.27
C PHE A 15 13.23 -7.56 2.77
N GLY A 16 13.13 -8.55 1.88
CA GLY A 16 13.22 -9.97 2.20
C GLY A 16 14.62 -10.55 2.01
N THR A 17 14.74 -11.86 2.18
CA THR A 17 16.03 -12.58 2.15
C THR A 17 16.50 -12.98 0.75
N LYS A 18 15.67 -12.77 -0.28
CA LYS A 18 16.00 -13.10 -1.67
C LYS A 18 16.41 -11.84 -2.43
N PRO A 19 17.69 -11.69 -2.80
CA PRO A 19 18.15 -10.56 -3.58
C PRO A 19 17.56 -10.60 -5.00
N LYS A 20 17.35 -9.40 -5.57
CA LYS A 20 16.91 -9.19 -6.95
C LYS A 20 17.89 -9.85 -7.91
N LYS A 21 17.40 -10.45 -8.99
CA LYS A 21 18.31 -10.96 -10.04
C LYS A 21 18.91 -9.78 -10.82
N PRO A 22 20.18 -9.85 -11.24
CA PRO A 22 20.87 -8.73 -11.89
C PRO A 22 20.34 -8.40 -13.30
N ASP A 23 19.54 -9.26 -13.91
CA ASP A 23 18.90 -9.10 -15.22
C ASP A 23 17.46 -8.54 -15.14
N GLU A 24 16.93 -8.34 -13.94
CA GLU A 24 15.59 -7.78 -13.74
C GLU A 24 15.69 -6.24 -13.83
N SER A 25 14.85 -5.61 -14.67
CA SER A 25 14.86 -4.14 -14.81
C SER A 25 14.63 -3.49 -13.45
N GLU A 26 15.08 -2.25 -13.27
CA GLU A 26 14.63 -1.44 -12.14
C GLU A 26 13.14 -1.14 -12.31
N GLN A 27 12.27 -2.12 -12.01
CA GLN A 27 10.89 -1.83 -11.62
C GLN A 27 10.96 -0.91 -10.40
N GLU A 28 10.53 0.33 -10.59
CA GLU A 28 10.52 1.32 -9.54
C GLU A 28 9.37 1.00 -8.59
N MET A 29 9.66 0.89 -7.30
CA MET A 29 8.63 0.68 -6.26
C MET A 29 7.49 1.70 -6.35
N ALA A 30 7.77 2.90 -6.85
CA ALA A 30 6.78 3.93 -7.06
C ALA A 30 5.75 3.55 -8.16
N GLU A 31 6.19 2.91 -9.24
CA GLU A 31 5.32 2.48 -10.35
C GLU A 31 4.37 1.38 -9.89
N GLU A 32 4.89 0.33 -9.26
CA GLU A 32 4.07 -0.79 -8.75
C GLU A 32 3.05 -0.33 -7.69
N LEU A 33 3.43 0.62 -6.84
CA LEU A 33 2.50 1.23 -5.88
C LEU A 33 1.42 2.06 -6.58
N ALA A 34 1.76 2.75 -7.66
CA ALA A 34 0.81 3.52 -8.45
C ALA A 34 -0.17 2.59 -9.20
N ASP A 35 0.29 1.46 -9.73
CA ASP A 35 -0.55 0.48 -10.42
C ASP A 35 -1.55 -0.19 -9.45
N VAL A 36 -1.10 -0.55 -8.25
CA VAL A 36 -1.99 -1.04 -7.20
C VAL A 36 -3.02 0.02 -6.80
N LEU A 37 -2.62 1.28 -6.64
CA LEU A 37 -3.55 2.37 -6.34
C LEU A 37 -4.57 2.56 -7.47
N PHE A 38 -4.13 2.52 -8.72
CA PHE A 38 -4.99 2.64 -9.89
C PHE A 38 -6.07 1.55 -9.94
N VAL A 39 -5.68 0.29 -9.72
CA VAL A 39 -6.64 -0.83 -9.67
C VAL A 39 -7.67 -0.65 -8.55
N ILE A 40 -7.25 -0.17 -7.38
CA ILE A 40 -8.17 0.12 -6.26
C ILE A 40 -9.16 1.22 -6.65
N LEU A 41 -8.71 2.30 -7.30
CA LEU A 41 -9.57 3.38 -7.77
C LEU A 41 -10.60 2.88 -8.80
N CYS A 42 -10.17 2.06 -9.77
CA CYS A 42 -11.08 1.45 -10.75
C CYS A 42 -12.15 0.58 -10.09
N MET A 43 -11.76 -0.27 -9.13
CA MET A 43 -12.69 -1.13 -8.39
C MET A 43 -13.70 -0.31 -7.61
N ALA A 44 -13.27 0.74 -6.91
CA ALA A 44 -14.18 1.59 -6.16
C ALA A 44 -15.20 2.29 -7.05
N ASN A 45 -14.74 2.83 -8.18
CA ASN A 45 -15.62 3.47 -9.16
C ASN A 45 -16.64 2.48 -9.74
N GLU A 46 -16.22 1.26 -10.10
CA GLU A 46 -17.13 0.22 -10.62
C GLU A 46 -18.18 -0.20 -9.59
N GLN A 47 -17.78 -0.33 -8.33
CA GLN A 47 -18.67 -0.79 -7.25
C GLN A 47 -19.48 0.34 -6.60
N GLY A 48 -19.31 1.59 -7.03
CA GLY A 48 -19.97 2.77 -6.45
C GLY A 48 -19.55 3.05 -5.00
N VAL A 49 -18.30 2.73 -4.65
CA VAL A 49 -17.73 2.99 -3.33
C VAL A 49 -17.11 4.39 -3.31
N ASP A 50 -17.55 5.23 -2.37
CA ASP A 50 -16.87 6.48 -2.06
C ASP A 50 -15.61 6.17 -1.22
N LEU A 51 -14.45 6.22 -1.85
CA LEU A 51 -13.17 5.93 -1.20
C LEU A 51 -12.76 7.00 -0.20
N ASP A 52 -13.16 8.25 -0.39
CA ASP A 52 -12.80 9.33 0.54
C ASP A 52 -13.53 9.11 1.87
N GLU A 53 -14.83 8.85 1.82
CA GLU A 53 -15.63 8.52 3.02
C GLU A 53 -15.10 7.26 3.72
N ALA A 54 -14.83 6.20 2.95
CA ALA A 54 -14.32 4.95 3.49
C ALA A 54 -12.93 5.12 4.14
N PHE A 55 -12.04 5.91 3.52
CA PHE A 55 -10.72 6.20 4.04
C PHE A 55 -10.79 7.00 5.34
N ASP A 56 -11.63 8.03 5.41
CA ASP A 56 -11.82 8.84 6.62
C ASP A 56 -12.33 8.01 7.81
N ALA A 57 -13.28 7.10 7.57
CA ALA A 57 -13.79 6.19 8.59
C ALA A 57 -12.69 5.26 9.14
N VAL A 58 -11.83 4.73 8.27
CA VAL A 58 -10.69 3.89 8.67
C VAL A 58 -9.66 4.69 9.47
N MET A 59 -9.34 5.90 9.04
CA MET A 59 -8.40 6.77 9.74
C MET A 59 -8.93 7.16 11.12
N GLU A 60 -10.23 7.43 11.26
CA GLU A 60 -10.85 7.68 12.56
C GLU A 60 -10.82 6.45 13.47
N LYS A 61 -11.08 5.26 12.92
CA LYS A 61 -10.94 4.00 13.66
C LYS A 61 -9.52 3.80 14.18
N TYR A 62 -8.49 4.10 13.38
CA TYR A 62 -7.09 4.02 13.81
C TYR A 62 -6.74 5.08 14.85
N ARG A 63 -7.21 6.32 14.68
CA ARG A 63 -7.04 7.38 15.70
C ARG A 63 -7.60 6.97 17.05
N ARG A 64 -8.81 6.40 17.07
CA ARG A 64 -9.43 5.91 18.32
C ARG A 64 -8.71 4.70 18.91
N ARG A 65 -8.33 3.74 18.07
CA ARG A 65 -7.65 2.50 18.51
C ARG A 65 -6.25 2.77 19.05
N ASP A 66 -5.48 3.57 18.32
CA ASP A 66 -4.05 3.77 18.56
C ASP A 66 -3.74 5.10 19.24
N GLY A 67 -4.76 5.90 19.60
CA GLY A 67 -4.62 7.23 20.23
C GLY A 67 -3.79 7.23 21.50
N ASP A 68 -3.88 6.15 22.30
CA ASP A 68 -3.10 5.97 23.53
C ASP A 68 -1.93 4.98 23.36
N ARG A 69 -1.73 4.45 22.15
CA ARG A 69 -0.80 3.33 21.92
C ARG A 69 0.65 3.78 21.72
N TRP A 70 0.86 5.03 21.32
CA TRP A 70 2.18 5.55 20.98
C TRP A 70 2.49 6.82 21.79
N VAL A 71 3.55 6.77 22.61
CA VAL A 71 4.09 7.95 23.28
C VAL A 71 4.69 8.87 22.21
N ARG A 72 4.23 10.13 22.12
CA ARG A 72 4.86 11.13 21.26
C ARG A 72 6.35 11.17 21.60
N LYS A 73 7.22 10.93 20.60
CA LYS A 73 8.64 11.27 20.75
C LYS A 73 8.71 12.79 20.93
N MET A 74 9.19 13.21 22.09
CA MET A 74 9.57 14.60 22.33
C MET A 74 10.88 14.83 21.55
N GLU A 75 10.87 15.74 20.59
CA GLU A 75 12.09 16.37 20.08
C GLU A 75 12.57 17.47 21.03
#